data_AF-D4KY71-F1
#
_entry.id   AF-D4KY71-F1
#
_cell.length_a   1.000
_cell.length_b   1.000
_cell.length_c   1.000
_cell.angle_alpha   90.00
_cell.angle_beta   90.00
_cell.angle_gamma   90.00
#
_symmetry.space_group_name_H-M   'P 1'
#
loop_
_entity.id
_entity.type
_entity.pdbx_description
1 polymer ?
#
loop_
_entity_poly.entity_id
_entity_poly.type
_entity_poly.pdbx_seq_one_letter_code
_entity_poly.pdbx_strand_id
1 'polypeptide(L)'
;MEKKKIIIPVVTIAVIGAVGGTGYYYRDNVIDVATEAFDVVAEKIPFLQSGKSDDKVYVEKVSKIMNTYTGNTNRYNGVVESQDSYEVNVDSSRTIKEILVKVGDEVEEGQTLVTYDTSELEMQVKQAKLELEGIQNEIDSSNKKIATLTDELNKTTDEDDKFSLTTDIQSEENSIEENKLDLESKNLEISKYEDQIDASSVVSKKSGVVKEINENGTDSNGNNAAFMTILQTGEYRVKGSIDEQNVWMISDGQAVIIRSRVDESQTWNGTISKIDTDNVQKSDDDSSSDSSVSATKYPFYVELPSAEGLLLGQHVYIELDEGQDDQQKEGIWLYSNYVVQDDSGAYVWAANDKKRLEKRYVELGEYDEDLAEYEILSGLSLDDYITWPMEGLYEGVTTVTDVSEVDYSSPLYNQDGTEMLDYGTEMLDYGTEMMYENGMYDTEMMIDNGMQNYVNGDMEDGSGYDGADDGDSADDAEYDDSDYDDSDYEDSDDSYDDSNDMEVGE
;
A
#
# COMPACT_ATOMS: atom_id res chain seq x y z
N MET A 1 77.55 35.12 -61.00
CA MET A 1 76.37 36.02 -61.05
C MET A 1 75.15 35.19 -61.40
N GLU A 2 73.96 35.70 -61.05
CA GLU A 2 72.59 35.16 -61.26
C GLU A 2 72.04 34.36 -60.06
N LYS A 3 71.42 35.02 -59.06
CA LYS A 3 70.07 35.63 -58.92
C LYS A 3 68.96 34.63 -58.55
N LYS A 4 68.51 34.73 -57.29
CA LYS A 4 67.29 34.13 -56.72
C LYS A 4 66.04 34.46 -57.55
N LYS A 5 65.11 33.50 -57.62
CA LYS A 5 63.66 33.75 -57.61
C LYS A 5 62.97 32.74 -56.70
N ILE A 6 62.34 33.27 -55.65
CA ILE A 6 61.40 32.60 -54.76
C ILE A 6 60.03 32.72 -55.45
N ILE A 7 59.28 31.62 -55.57
CA ILE A 7 57.90 31.62 -56.05
C ILE A 7 57.02 31.15 -54.89
N ILE A 8 56.15 32.04 -54.44
CA ILE A 8 55.04 31.80 -53.51
C ILE A 8 53.83 31.40 -54.37
N PRO A 9 53.13 30.29 -54.10
CA PRO A 9 51.79 30.10 -54.64
C PRO A 9 50.75 30.69 -53.68
N VAL A 10 50.18 31.82 -54.09
CA VAL A 10 48.86 32.29 -53.69
C VAL A 10 47.86 31.40 -54.42
N VAL A 11 46.99 30.68 -53.70
CA VAL A 11 45.84 30.00 -54.31
C VAL A 11 44.57 30.65 -53.79
N THR A 12 43.97 31.42 -54.66
CA THR A 12 42.68 32.10 -54.54
C THR A 12 41.56 31.09 -54.80
N ILE A 13 40.60 31.00 -53.88
CA ILE A 13 39.35 30.26 -54.06
C ILE A 13 38.45 31.04 -55.03
N ALA A 14 37.90 30.37 -56.04
CA ALA A 14 36.77 30.88 -56.82
C ALA A 14 35.74 29.77 -57.03
N VAL A 15 34.52 30.03 -56.55
CA VAL A 15 33.31 29.21 -56.69
C VAL A 15 32.58 29.61 -57.99
N ILE A 16 31.76 28.69 -58.49
CA ILE A 16 30.51 28.86 -59.27
C ILE A 16 30.55 28.33 -60.72
N GLY A 17 29.61 27.42 -61.02
CA GLY A 17 28.67 27.65 -62.13
C GLY A 17 28.67 26.63 -63.27
N ALA A 18 27.59 25.85 -63.36
CA ALA A 18 27.23 24.99 -64.49
C ALA A 18 27.14 25.73 -65.84
N VAL A 19 27.66 25.15 -66.94
CA VAL A 19 27.02 24.99 -68.27
C VAL A 19 27.85 23.97 -69.12
N GLY A 20 27.20 22.89 -69.55
CA GLY A 20 27.36 22.22 -70.86
C GLY A 20 28.74 21.81 -71.41
N GLY A 21 28.93 20.48 -71.53
CA GLY A 21 29.46 19.89 -72.77
C GLY A 21 30.93 19.43 -72.79
N THR A 22 31.07 18.10 -72.78
CA THR A 22 32.19 17.29 -73.34
C THR A 22 33.51 17.27 -72.57
N GLY A 23 33.95 16.06 -72.18
CA GLY A 23 35.32 15.81 -71.74
C GLY A 23 35.42 14.76 -70.63
N TYR A 24 35.24 13.49 -71.00
CA TYR A 24 35.76 12.37 -70.21
C TYR A 24 37.29 12.49 -70.04
N TYR A 25 37.80 11.83 -69.01
CA TYR A 25 39.19 11.48 -68.67
C TYR A 25 39.83 12.24 -67.49
N TYR A 26 40.37 11.43 -66.57
CA TYR A 26 40.99 11.71 -65.25
C TYR A 26 40.07 11.67 -64.01
N ARG A 27 39.33 10.56 -63.87
CA ARG A 27 39.05 9.96 -62.54
C ARG A 27 40.25 9.05 -62.24
N ASP A 28 40.83 9.16 -61.05
CA ASP A 28 41.75 8.21 -60.37
C ASP A 28 43.07 8.83 -59.85
N ASN A 29 43.46 10.06 -60.23
CA ASN A 29 44.67 10.72 -59.67
C ASN A 29 44.39 12.05 -58.91
N VAL A 30 43.13 12.41 -58.68
CA VAL A 30 42.74 13.65 -57.96
C VAL A 30 42.27 13.37 -56.52
N ILE A 31 42.05 12.11 -56.16
CA ILE A 31 41.53 11.74 -54.83
C ILE A 31 42.65 11.76 -53.77
N ASP A 32 43.87 11.34 -54.10
CA ASP A 32 44.95 11.29 -53.10
C ASP A 32 45.58 12.66 -52.76
N VAL A 33 45.50 13.64 -53.66
CA VAL A 33 46.07 14.99 -53.42
C VAL A 33 45.07 15.91 -52.67
N ALA A 34 43.79 15.58 -52.65
CA ALA A 34 42.78 16.34 -51.93
C ALA A 34 42.75 16.03 -50.42
N THR A 35 43.14 14.82 -50.03
CA THR A 35 43.15 14.36 -48.63
C THR A 35 44.30 14.99 -47.84
N GLU A 36 45.52 15.02 -48.42
CA GLU A 36 46.68 15.64 -47.75
C GLU A 36 46.60 17.18 -47.69
N ALA A 37 45.81 17.81 -48.55
CA ALA A 37 45.60 19.26 -48.56
C ALA A 37 44.55 19.73 -47.54
N PHE A 38 43.65 18.85 -47.09
CA PHE A 38 42.62 19.19 -46.11
C PHE A 38 43.19 19.29 -44.70
N ASP A 39 44.06 18.35 -44.31
CA ASP A 39 44.67 18.31 -42.97
C ASP A 39 45.55 19.54 -42.70
N VAL A 40 46.27 20.01 -43.72
CA VAL A 40 47.13 21.20 -43.63
C VAL A 40 46.33 22.51 -43.57
N VAL A 41 45.10 22.51 -44.10
CA VAL A 41 44.19 23.68 -44.07
C VAL A 41 43.43 23.77 -42.75
N ALA A 42 43.07 22.62 -42.15
CA ALA A 42 42.45 22.55 -40.83
C ALA A 42 43.37 23.10 -39.71
N GLU A 43 44.69 22.88 -39.82
CA GLU A 43 45.68 23.35 -38.83
C GLU A 43 45.85 24.89 -38.79
N LYS A 44 45.34 25.63 -39.79
CA LYS A 44 45.59 27.08 -39.96
C LYS A 44 44.37 27.98 -39.82
N ILE A 45 43.21 27.43 -39.46
CA ILE A 45 41.97 28.18 -39.28
C ILE A 45 41.56 28.13 -37.80
N PRO A 46 41.72 29.21 -37.03
CA PRO A 46 41.57 29.19 -35.57
C PRO A 46 40.14 28.97 -35.04
N PHE A 47 39.11 28.88 -35.89
CA PHE A 47 37.76 28.45 -35.45
C PHE A 47 37.54 26.93 -35.56
N LEU A 48 38.44 26.18 -36.21
CA LEU A 48 38.38 24.71 -36.32
C LEU A 48 39.14 23.99 -35.18
N GLN A 49 39.59 24.73 -34.18
CA GLN A 49 40.53 24.25 -33.17
C GLN A 49 39.83 24.11 -31.80
N SER A 50 38.96 23.10 -31.67
CA SER A 50 38.46 22.64 -30.36
C SER A 50 38.12 21.15 -30.32
N GLY A 51 38.42 20.39 -31.38
CA GLY A 51 38.04 18.99 -31.45
C GLY A 51 39.17 18.08 -31.90
N LYS A 52 39.46 17.02 -31.14
CA LYS A 52 40.32 15.96 -31.64
C LYS A 52 39.49 15.11 -32.60
N SER A 53 40.07 14.74 -33.73
CA SER A 53 39.43 13.92 -34.78
C SER A 53 38.83 12.59 -34.29
N ASP A 54 39.19 12.15 -33.08
CA ASP A 54 38.77 10.88 -32.47
C ASP A 54 37.68 11.05 -31.41
N ASP A 55 37.22 12.27 -31.12
CA ASP A 55 36.17 12.52 -30.15
C ASP A 55 34.83 11.90 -30.62
N LYS A 56 34.20 11.15 -29.72
CA LYS A 56 32.92 10.47 -29.95
C LYS A 56 31.91 10.81 -28.87
N VAL A 57 30.66 11.00 -29.27
CA VAL A 57 29.53 11.31 -28.38
C VAL A 57 28.42 10.30 -28.57
N TYR A 58 27.94 9.72 -27.47
CA TYR A 58 26.77 8.85 -27.49
C TYR A 58 25.50 9.66 -27.79
N VAL A 59 24.70 9.18 -28.74
CA VAL A 59 23.39 9.74 -29.09
C VAL A 59 22.33 8.64 -29.00
N GLU A 60 21.14 9.02 -28.56
CA GLU A 60 20.01 8.12 -28.38
C GLU A 60 18.81 8.56 -29.21
N LYS A 61 18.03 7.58 -29.67
CA LYS A 61 16.88 7.81 -30.54
C LYS A 61 15.79 8.56 -29.78
N VAL A 62 15.20 9.61 -30.36
CA VAL A 62 14.18 10.46 -29.71
C VAL A 62 12.97 9.63 -29.26
N SER A 63 12.51 8.69 -30.08
CA SER A 63 11.43 7.77 -29.69
C SER A 63 11.76 6.92 -28.45
N LYS A 64 13.04 6.60 -28.27
CA LYS A 64 13.52 5.85 -27.10
C LYS A 64 13.63 6.78 -25.89
N ILE A 65 14.11 8.01 -26.05
CA ILE A 65 14.17 9.00 -24.97
C ILE A 65 12.77 9.30 -24.43
N MET A 66 11.80 9.53 -25.32
CA MET A 66 10.39 9.76 -24.95
C MET A 66 9.73 8.55 -24.29
N ASN A 67 10.11 7.34 -24.67
CA ASN A 67 9.57 6.10 -24.11
C ASN A 67 10.46 5.54 -22.98
N THR A 68 11.55 6.23 -22.64
CA THR A 68 12.31 5.98 -21.44
C THR A 68 11.53 6.68 -20.35
N TYR A 69 10.48 6.00 -19.92
CA TYR A 69 9.97 6.10 -18.56
C TYR A 69 11.22 6.08 -17.67
N THR A 70 11.62 7.25 -17.17
CA THR A 70 12.77 7.34 -16.29
C THR A 70 12.44 6.44 -15.12
N GLY A 71 13.19 5.36 -14.95
CA GLY A 71 13.06 4.39 -13.86
C GLY A 71 13.37 4.99 -12.49
N ASN A 72 13.06 6.27 -12.29
CA ASN A 72 13.15 7.03 -11.05
C ASN A 72 11.84 6.98 -10.25
N THR A 73 10.74 6.45 -10.78
CA THR A 73 9.57 6.16 -9.95
C THR A 73 9.88 4.90 -9.14
N ASN A 74 10.10 5.04 -7.84
CA ASN A 74 10.25 3.91 -6.93
C ASN A 74 9.07 2.95 -7.12
N ARG A 75 9.35 1.78 -7.73
CA ARG A 75 8.39 0.69 -7.88
C ARG A 75 8.43 -0.15 -6.62
N TYR A 76 7.33 -0.16 -5.88
CA TYR A 76 7.21 -0.99 -4.70
C TYR A 76 6.57 -2.33 -5.06
N ASN A 77 6.99 -3.38 -4.36
CA ASN A 77 6.39 -4.71 -4.50
C ASN A 77 5.11 -4.76 -3.67
N GLY A 78 4.00 -5.18 -4.30
CA GLY A 78 2.72 -5.39 -3.64
C GLY A 78 2.24 -6.83 -3.74
N VAL A 79 1.40 -7.25 -2.79
CA VAL A 79 0.61 -8.47 -2.85
C VAL A 79 -0.86 -8.16 -2.58
N VAL A 80 -1.76 -8.72 -3.39
CA VAL A 80 -3.21 -8.60 -3.20
C VAL A 80 -3.62 -9.43 -2.00
N GLU A 81 -4.26 -8.81 -1.01
CA GLU A 81 -4.83 -9.49 0.15
C GLU A 81 -6.31 -9.14 0.33
N SER A 82 -7.02 -9.96 1.11
CA SER A 82 -8.37 -9.64 1.53
C SER A 82 -8.37 -8.33 2.29
N GLN A 83 -9.44 -7.56 2.16
CA GLN A 83 -9.67 -6.42 3.04
C GLN A 83 -9.64 -6.82 4.52
N ASP A 84 -9.60 -5.79 5.35
CA ASP A 84 -9.46 -5.92 6.79
C ASP A 84 -10.48 -6.90 7.38
N SER A 85 -10.05 -7.60 8.43
CA SER A 85 -10.96 -8.38 9.25
C SER A 85 -11.36 -7.56 10.45
N TYR A 86 -12.60 -7.70 10.90
CA TYR A 86 -12.99 -7.14 12.19
C TYR A 86 -13.55 -8.21 13.11
N GLU A 87 -13.35 -7.93 14.39
CA GLU A 87 -13.79 -8.78 15.49
C GLU A 87 -15.20 -8.40 15.92
N VAL A 88 -16.03 -9.42 16.10
CA VAL A 88 -17.35 -9.36 16.71
C VAL A 88 -17.24 -9.98 18.09
N ASN A 89 -17.51 -9.17 19.10
CA ASN A 89 -17.52 -9.59 20.49
C ASN A 89 -18.96 -9.68 21.01
N VAL A 90 -19.21 -10.65 21.87
CA VAL A 90 -20.47 -10.83 22.59
C VAL A 90 -20.30 -10.38 24.04
N ASP A 91 -21.40 -9.97 24.66
CA ASP A 91 -21.44 -9.65 26.08
C ASP A 91 -21.44 -10.96 26.89
N SER A 92 -20.33 -11.23 27.57
CA SER A 92 -20.14 -12.45 28.37
C SER A 92 -21.05 -12.52 29.60
N SER A 93 -21.68 -11.42 30.01
CA SER A 93 -22.66 -11.41 31.10
C SER A 93 -24.03 -11.95 30.68
N ARG A 94 -24.27 -12.08 29.36
CA ARG A 94 -25.57 -12.49 28.79
C ARG A 94 -25.48 -13.90 28.21
N THR A 95 -26.55 -14.67 28.39
CA THR A 95 -26.65 -16.01 27.84
C THR A 95 -27.02 -15.94 26.35
N ILE A 96 -26.23 -16.58 25.50
CA ILE A 96 -26.53 -16.74 24.07
C ILE A 96 -27.63 -17.79 23.91
N LYS A 97 -28.65 -17.47 23.10
CA LYS A 97 -29.72 -18.39 22.72
C LYS A 97 -29.34 -19.18 21.48
N GLU A 98 -28.90 -18.48 20.44
CA GLU A 98 -28.58 -19.08 19.15
C GLU A 98 -27.56 -18.23 18.37
N ILE A 99 -26.63 -18.92 17.70
CA ILE A 99 -25.72 -18.37 16.69
C ILE A 99 -26.34 -18.64 15.32
N LEU A 100 -26.62 -17.59 14.56
CA LEU A 100 -27.39 -17.66 13.30
C LEU A 100 -26.52 -17.86 12.06
N VAL A 101 -25.20 -17.88 12.22
CA VAL A 101 -24.22 -17.98 11.12
C VAL A 101 -23.18 -19.06 11.43
N LYS A 102 -22.53 -19.56 10.38
CA LYS A 102 -21.46 -20.56 10.46
C LYS A 102 -20.19 -20.04 9.80
N VAL A 103 -19.07 -20.66 10.13
CA VAL A 103 -17.79 -20.39 9.45
C VAL A 103 -17.95 -20.66 7.94
N GLY A 104 -17.59 -19.67 7.14
CA GLY A 104 -17.73 -19.66 5.68
C GLY A 104 -19.01 -19.01 5.15
N ASP A 105 -19.97 -18.65 6.02
CA ASP A 105 -21.19 -17.96 5.58
C ASP A 105 -20.90 -16.50 5.20
N GLU A 106 -21.55 -16.03 4.15
CA GLU A 106 -21.56 -14.62 3.75
C GLU A 106 -22.63 -13.86 4.54
N VAL A 107 -22.27 -12.69 5.05
CA VAL A 107 -23.12 -11.83 5.87
C VAL A 107 -23.16 -10.42 5.31
N GLU A 108 -24.32 -9.77 5.42
CA GLU A 108 -24.53 -8.38 5.02
C GLU A 108 -24.40 -7.41 6.22
N GLU A 109 -24.11 -6.14 5.95
CA GLU A 109 -24.17 -5.09 6.97
C GLU A 109 -25.55 -5.05 7.65
N GLY A 110 -25.56 -5.05 8.98
CA GLY A 110 -26.79 -5.08 9.78
C GLY A 110 -27.42 -6.46 9.97
N GLN A 111 -26.90 -7.52 9.33
CA GLN A 111 -27.41 -8.87 9.50
C GLN A 111 -27.19 -9.37 10.94
N THR A 112 -28.21 -9.98 11.53
CA THR A 112 -28.10 -10.59 12.87
C THR A 112 -27.22 -11.84 12.84
N LEU A 113 -26.22 -11.86 13.73
CA LEU A 113 -25.24 -12.92 13.87
C LEU A 113 -25.53 -13.81 15.08
N VAL A 114 -25.89 -13.19 16.20
CA VAL A 114 -26.13 -13.87 17.49
C VAL A 114 -27.37 -13.28 18.14
N THR A 115 -28.16 -14.15 18.77
CA THR A 115 -29.31 -13.74 19.61
C THR A 115 -29.08 -14.18 21.05
N TYR A 116 -29.38 -13.29 22.00
CA TYR A 116 -29.34 -13.60 23.43
C TYR A 116 -30.67 -14.21 23.90
N ASP A 117 -30.65 -14.91 25.02
CA ASP A 117 -31.87 -15.43 25.65
C ASP A 117 -32.66 -14.30 26.30
N THR A 118 -33.86 -14.07 25.75
CA THR A 118 -34.82 -13.04 26.17
C THR A 118 -35.98 -13.60 26.99
N SER A 119 -35.99 -14.91 27.29
CA SER A 119 -37.16 -15.58 27.88
C SER A 119 -37.63 -14.95 29.19
N GLU A 120 -36.70 -14.51 30.04
CA GLU A 120 -37.00 -13.82 31.30
C GLU A 120 -37.58 -12.41 31.06
N LEU A 121 -36.98 -11.63 30.16
CA LEU A 121 -37.47 -10.29 29.79
C LEU A 121 -38.87 -10.37 29.18
N GLU A 122 -39.12 -11.35 28.31
CA GLU A 122 -40.44 -11.61 27.71
C GLU A 122 -41.48 -11.95 28.77
N MET A 123 -41.09 -12.70 29.82
CA MET A 123 -41.96 -12.99 30.95
C MET A 123 -42.30 -11.72 31.75
N GLN A 124 -41.32 -10.86 32.00
CA GLN A 124 -41.51 -9.59 32.69
C GLN A 124 -42.42 -8.62 31.91
N VAL A 125 -42.24 -8.52 30.59
CA VAL A 125 -43.17 -7.79 29.70
C VAL A 125 -44.59 -8.32 29.84
N LYS A 126 -44.75 -9.65 29.82
CA LYS A 126 -46.08 -10.27 29.95
C LYS A 126 -46.72 -9.99 31.30
N GLN A 127 -45.96 -10.07 32.39
CA GLN A 127 -46.45 -9.75 33.72
C GLN A 127 -46.86 -8.28 33.83
N ALA A 128 -46.00 -7.35 33.39
CA ALA A 128 -46.31 -5.92 33.42
C ALA A 128 -47.53 -5.56 32.57
N LYS A 129 -47.74 -6.22 31.42
CA LYS A 129 -48.95 -6.07 30.60
C LYS A 129 -50.23 -6.54 31.32
N LEU A 130 -50.16 -7.62 32.09
CA LEU A 130 -51.30 -8.08 32.89
C LEU A 130 -51.62 -7.11 34.05
N GLU A 131 -50.59 -6.58 34.70
CA GLU A 131 -50.76 -5.55 35.75
C GLU A 131 -51.37 -4.26 35.18
N LEU A 132 -50.91 -3.82 34.01
CA LEU A 132 -51.48 -2.67 33.30
C LEU A 132 -52.96 -2.88 32.95
N GLU A 133 -53.33 -4.07 32.48
CA GLU A 133 -54.74 -4.42 32.24
C GLU A 133 -55.56 -4.36 33.54
N GLY A 134 -54.98 -4.79 34.67
CA GLY A 134 -55.57 -4.64 36.00
C GLY A 134 -55.86 -3.18 36.35
N ILE A 135 -54.86 -2.31 36.24
CA ILE A 135 -54.97 -0.87 36.51
C ILE A 135 -56.04 -0.23 35.61
N GLN A 136 -56.06 -0.59 34.32
CA GLN A 136 -57.07 -0.08 33.39
C GLN A 136 -58.49 -0.50 33.79
N ASN A 137 -58.67 -1.73 34.25
CA ASN A 137 -59.96 -2.21 34.77
C ASN A 137 -60.39 -1.46 36.04
N GLU A 138 -59.45 -1.08 36.90
CA GLU A 138 -59.73 -0.26 38.09
C GLU A 138 -60.17 1.16 37.70
N ILE A 139 -59.48 1.80 36.76
CA ILE A 139 -59.88 3.11 36.19
C ILE A 139 -61.30 3.03 35.62
N ASP A 140 -61.60 1.99 34.84
CA ASP A 140 -62.93 1.79 34.25
C ASP A 140 -64.01 1.57 35.32
N SER A 141 -63.67 0.89 36.42
CA SER A 141 -64.54 0.68 37.57
C SER A 141 -64.85 2.00 38.30
N SER A 142 -63.83 2.79 38.63
CA SER A 142 -63.99 4.10 39.26
C SER A 142 -64.79 5.06 38.38
N ASN A 143 -64.55 5.07 37.06
CA ASN A 143 -65.34 5.86 36.11
C ASN A 143 -66.85 5.49 36.14
N LYS A 144 -67.18 4.20 36.20
CA LYS A 144 -68.58 3.74 36.33
C LYS A 144 -69.19 4.17 37.67
N LYS A 145 -68.40 4.16 38.74
CA LYS A 145 -68.83 4.59 40.07
C LYS A 145 -69.09 6.09 40.12
N ILE A 146 -68.18 6.91 39.57
CA ILE A 146 -68.38 8.36 39.39
C ILE A 146 -69.65 8.65 38.61
N ALA A 147 -69.91 7.94 37.51
CA ALA A 147 -71.13 8.13 36.72
C ALA A 147 -72.40 7.86 37.56
N THR A 148 -72.39 6.80 38.37
CA THR A 148 -73.51 6.45 39.25
C THR A 148 -73.72 7.49 40.36
N LEU A 149 -72.64 7.91 41.03
CA LEU A 149 -72.67 8.93 42.08
C LEU A 149 -73.13 10.29 41.54
N THR A 150 -72.70 10.65 40.33
CA THR A 150 -73.10 11.89 39.65
C THR A 150 -74.59 11.88 39.31
N ASP A 151 -75.12 10.74 38.85
CA ASP A 151 -76.55 10.56 38.60
C ASP A 151 -77.40 10.67 39.88
N GLU A 152 -76.88 10.22 41.01
CA GLU A 152 -77.53 10.35 42.32
C GLU A 152 -77.48 11.79 42.85
N LEU A 153 -76.32 12.45 42.72
CA LEU A 153 -76.13 13.86 43.08
C LEU A 153 -77.12 14.76 42.36
N ASN A 154 -77.38 14.51 41.07
CA ASN A 154 -78.33 15.27 40.26
C ASN A 154 -79.80 15.07 40.66
N LYS A 155 -80.12 13.98 41.37
CA LYS A 155 -81.49 13.66 41.81
C LYS A 155 -81.77 14.13 43.23
N THR A 156 -80.74 14.29 44.06
CA THR A 156 -80.90 14.65 45.46
C THR A 156 -81.11 16.15 45.67
N THR A 157 -81.90 16.50 46.69
CA THR A 157 -82.19 17.90 47.07
C THR A 157 -81.70 18.27 48.45
N ASP A 158 -81.27 17.28 49.24
CA ASP A 158 -80.69 17.46 50.56
C ASP A 158 -79.22 17.93 50.45
N GLU A 159 -78.85 18.94 51.23
CA GLU A 159 -77.51 19.55 51.15
C GLU A 159 -76.42 18.71 51.82
N ASP A 160 -76.75 17.93 52.85
CA ASP A 160 -75.80 17.03 53.50
C ASP A 160 -75.50 15.83 52.57
N ASP A 161 -76.53 15.27 51.91
CA ASP A 161 -76.35 14.22 50.91
C ASP A 161 -75.52 14.69 49.72
N LYS A 162 -75.74 15.92 49.24
CA LYS A 162 -74.90 16.51 48.17
C LYS A 162 -73.44 16.61 48.56
N PHE A 163 -73.17 17.06 49.79
CA PHE A 163 -71.80 17.18 50.28
C PHE A 163 -71.09 15.82 50.35
N SER A 164 -71.78 14.78 50.84
CA SER A 164 -71.24 13.41 50.89
C SER A 164 -70.92 12.89 49.48
N LEU A 165 -71.89 12.94 48.56
CA LEU A 165 -71.71 12.45 47.19
C LEU A 165 -70.60 13.18 46.45
N THR A 166 -70.46 14.49 46.67
CA THR A 166 -69.36 15.27 46.09
C THR A 166 -68.00 14.82 46.62
N THR A 167 -67.91 14.50 47.91
CA THR A 167 -66.68 13.97 48.53
C THR A 167 -66.33 12.59 47.98
N ASP A 168 -67.32 11.72 47.80
CA ASP A 168 -67.12 10.39 47.22
C ASP A 168 -66.66 10.46 45.77
N ILE A 169 -67.25 11.35 44.96
CA ILE A 169 -66.81 11.61 43.57
C ILE A 169 -65.36 12.08 43.57
N GLN A 170 -65.01 13.06 44.40
CA GLN A 170 -63.63 13.57 44.47
C GLN A 170 -62.63 12.48 44.87
N SER A 171 -63.02 11.57 45.76
CA SER A 171 -62.20 10.42 46.15
C SER A 171 -61.94 9.47 44.98
N GLU A 172 -62.96 9.17 44.19
CA GLU A 172 -62.81 8.33 42.99
C GLU A 172 -62.00 9.03 41.89
N GLU A 173 -62.16 10.34 41.71
CA GLU A 173 -61.34 11.13 40.78
C GLU A 173 -59.86 11.09 41.16
N ASN A 174 -59.55 11.21 42.46
CA ASN A 174 -58.17 11.08 42.95
C ASN A 174 -57.63 9.67 42.72
N SER A 175 -58.45 8.63 42.97
CA SER A 175 -58.09 7.23 42.70
C SER A 175 -57.79 6.99 41.21
N ILE A 176 -58.56 7.61 40.30
CA ILE A 176 -58.27 7.54 38.86
C ILE A 176 -56.94 8.21 38.53
N GLU A 177 -56.65 9.36 39.14
CA GLU A 177 -55.41 10.08 38.87
C GLU A 177 -54.18 9.30 39.37
N GLU A 178 -54.27 8.69 40.55
CA GLU A 178 -53.25 7.75 41.06
C GLU A 178 -53.04 6.58 40.08
N ASN A 179 -54.12 5.92 39.67
CA ASN A 179 -54.04 4.81 38.72
C ASN A 179 -53.50 5.22 37.34
N LYS A 180 -53.72 6.45 36.88
CA LYS A 180 -53.11 6.96 35.64
C LYS A 180 -51.59 7.09 35.77
N LEU A 181 -51.10 7.55 36.93
CA LEU A 181 -49.67 7.62 37.19
C LEU A 181 -49.05 6.22 37.22
N ASP A 182 -49.73 5.26 37.84
CA ASP A 182 -49.29 3.86 37.85
C ASP A 182 -49.31 3.25 36.45
N LEU A 183 -50.30 3.57 35.62
CA LEU A 183 -50.37 3.17 34.22
C LEU A 183 -49.21 3.74 33.40
N GLU A 184 -48.86 5.02 33.59
CA GLU A 184 -47.70 5.63 32.94
C GLU A 184 -46.39 4.94 33.38
N SER A 185 -46.24 4.69 34.69
CA SER A 185 -45.10 3.97 35.25
C SER A 185 -44.96 2.56 34.67
N LYS A 186 -46.06 1.82 34.56
CA LYS A 186 -46.07 0.46 34.00
C LYS A 186 -45.76 0.45 32.50
N ASN A 187 -46.24 1.44 31.75
CA ASN A 187 -45.87 1.59 30.34
C ASN A 187 -44.36 1.86 30.17
N LEU A 188 -43.77 2.70 31.02
CA LEU A 188 -42.34 2.96 30.98
C LEU A 188 -41.54 1.69 31.32
N GLU A 189 -42.01 0.90 32.28
CA GLU A 189 -41.41 -0.39 32.63
C GLU A 189 -41.48 -1.39 31.46
N ILE A 190 -42.63 -1.50 30.80
CA ILE A 190 -42.79 -2.32 29.57
C ILE A 190 -41.82 -1.86 28.48
N SER A 191 -41.80 -0.56 28.18
CA SER A 191 -40.90 0.02 27.17
C SER A 191 -39.44 -0.31 27.48
N LYS A 192 -39.03 -0.19 28.74
CA LYS A 192 -37.67 -0.52 29.18
C LYS A 192 -37.32 -1.99 28.93
N TYR A 193 -38.26 -2.91 29.12
CA TYR A 193 -38.03 -4.33 28.84
C TYR A 193 -38.02 -4.63 27.34
N GLU A 194 -38.91 -4.01 26.57
CA GLU A 194 -38.95 -4.13 25.11
C GLU A 194 -37.65 -3.59 24.49
N ASP A 195 -37.14 -2.44 24.93
CA ASP A 195 -35.86 -1.89 24.49
C ASP A 195 -34.68 -2.84 24.76
N GLN A 196 -34.70 -3.51 25.92
CA GLN A 196 -33.68 -4.52 26.26
C GLN A 196 -33.79 -5.77 25.36
N ILE A 197 -35.01 -6.19 25.03
CA ILE A 197 -35.25 -7.31 24.10
C ILE A 197 -34.77 -6.93 22.69
N ASP A 198 -35.06 -5.72 22.21
CA ASP A 198 -34.61 -5.27 20.89
C ASP A 198 -33.08 -5.16 20.82
N ALA A 199 -32.43 -4.77 21.92
CA ALA A 199 -30.98 -4.80 22.09
C ALA A 199 -30.41 -6.21 22.42
N SER A 200 -31.18 -7.28 22.23
CA SER A 200 -30.77 -8.67 22.51
C SER A 200 -30.18 -9.41 21.32
N SER A 201 -29.60 -8.67 20.37
CA SER A 201 -28.92 -9.28 19.23
C SER A 201 -27.61 -8.57 18.91
N VAL A 202 -26.67 -9.34 18.35
CA VAL A 202 -25.41 -8.83 17.81
C VAL A 202 -25.52 -8.88 16.30
N VAL A 203 -25.31 -7.74 15.65
CA VAL A 203 -25.39 -7.58 14.19
C VAL A 203 -24.02 -7.35 13.56
N SER A 204 -23.92 -7.67 12.27
CA SER A 204 -22.72 -7.42 11.48
C SER A 204 -22.52 -5.92 11.24
N LYS A 205 -21.30 -5.41 11.43
CA LYS A 205 -20.96 -4.00 11.18
C LYS A 205 -20.74 -3.69 9.70
N LYS A 206 -20.35 -4.69 8.90
CA LYS A 206 -20.09 -4.60 7.47
C LYS A 206 -20.42 -5.94 6.79
N SER A 207 -20.50 -5.92 5.46
CA SER A 207 -20.61 -7.16 4.69
C SER A 207 -19.30 -7.95 4.67
N GLY A 208 -19.37 -9.27 4.76
CA GLY A 208 -18.18 -10.12 4.85
C GLY A 208 -18.46 -11.61 4.87
N VAL A 209 -17.40 -12.40 5.03
CA VAL A 209 -17.45 -13.85 5.21
C VAL A 209 -16.94 -14.19 6.61
N VAL A 210 -17.69 -15.03 7.32
CA VAL A 210 -17.32 -15.47 8.66
C VAL A 210 -16.08 -16.36 8.59
N LYS A 211 -14.96 -15.90 9.15
CA LYS A 211 -13.68 -16.62 9.14
C LYS A 211 -13.59 -17.66 10.25
N GLU A 212 -14.00 -17.27 11.45
CA GLU A 212 -13.86 -18.07 12.67
C GLU A 212 -14.96 -17.70 13.66
N ILE A 213 -15.41 -18.70 14.43
CA ILE A 213 -16.35 -18.53 15.55
C ILE A 213 -15.73 -19.25 16.76
N ASN A 214 -15.39 -18.48 17.80
CA ASN A 214 -14.78 -18.95 19.04
C ASN A 214 -15.81 -18.89 20.18
N GLU A 215 -16.71 -19.87 20.24
CA GLU A 215 -17.80 -19.90 21.23
C GLU A 215 -17.32 -19.85 22.69
N ASN A 216 -16.13 -20.40 22.96
CA ASN A 216 -15.53 -20.41 24.29
C ASN A 216 -14.73 -19.14 24.63
N GLY A 217 -14.64 -18.19 23.69
CA GLY A 217 -13.83 -16.97 23.86
C GLY A 217 -12.33 -17.23 23.94
N THR A 218 -11.87 -18.41 23.54
CA THR A 218 -10.44 -18.78 23.52
C THR A 218 -10.03 -19.29 22.16
N ASP A 219 -8.84 -18.90 21.70
CA ASP A 219 -8.21 -19.46 20.50
C ASP A 219 -7.75 -20.91 20.72
N SER A 220 -7.25 -21.54 19.65
CA SER A 220 -6.70 -22.91 19.70
C SER A 220 -5.51 -23.08 20.66
N ASN A 221 -4.89 -21.97 21.11
CA ASN A 221 -3.76 -21.93 22.01
C ASN A 221 -4.16 -21.57 23.46
N GLY A 222 -5.45 -21.35 23.73
CA GLY A 222 -5.98 -20.99 25.05
C GLY A 222 -5.89 -19.51 25.41
N ASN A 223 -5.55 -18.63 24.47
CA ASN A 223 -5.57 -17.17 24.69
C ASN A 223 -6.97 -16.61 24.49
N ASN A 224 -7.27 -15.48 25.13
CA ASN A 224 -8.53 -14.77 24.92
C ASN A 224 -8.68 -14.35 23.46
N ALA A 225 -9.80 -14.73 22.83
CA ALA A 225 -10.07 -14.49 21.42
C ALA A 225 -11.45 -13.86 21.23
N ALA A 226 -11.59 -13.09 20.15
CA ALA A 226 -12.89 -12.56 19.75
C ALA A 226 -13.88 -13.70 19.48
N PHE A 227 -15.14 -13.46 19.83
CA PHE A 227 -16.20 -14.45 19.65
C PHE A 227 -16.37 -14.85 18.17
N MET A 228 -16.24 -13.90 17.25
CA MET A 228 -16.28 -14.18 15.82
C MET A 228 -15.39 -13.20 15.06
N THR A 229 -14.72 -13.68 14.01
CA THR A 229 -13.95 -12.84 13.09
C THR A 229 -14.61 -12.85 11.73
N ILE A 230 -14.91 -11.67 11.18
CA ILE A 230 -15.51 -11.51 9.85
C ILE A 230 -14.46 -10.89 8.93
N LEU A 231 -14.17 -11.57 7.83
CA LEU A 231 -13.36 -11.04 6.73
C LEU A 231 -14.26 -10.18 5.85
N GLN A 232 -13.97 -8.89 5.76
CA GLN A 232 -14.76 -8.01 4.91
C GLN A 232 -14.67 -8.49 3.45
N THR A 233 -15.81 -8.68 2.81
CA THR A 233 -15.93 -9.18 1.43
C THR A 233 -16.33 -8.01 0.55
N GLY A 234 -15.73 -7.88 -0.62
CA GLY A 234 -16.15 -6.91 -1.63
C GLY A 234 -15.07 -6.01 -2.18
N GLU A 235 -13.90 -5.91 -1.53
CA GLU A 235 -12.76 -5.19 -2.09
C GLU A 235 -11.49 -5.97 -1.73
N TYR A 236 -10.54 -6.11 -2.64
CA TYR A 236 -9.18 -6.50 -2.28
C TYR A 236 -8.41 -5.23 -1.90
N ARG A 237 -7.38 -5.38 -1.06
CA ARG A 237 -6.38 -4.32 -0.87
C ARG A 237 -5.02 -4.83 -1.31
N VAL A 238 -4.12 -3.92 -1.66
CA VAL A 238 -2.73 -4.29 -1.98
C VAL A 238 -1.86 -3.94 -0.79
N LYS A 239 -1.15 -4.94 -0.25
CA LYS A 239 -0.12 -4.72 0.77
C LYS A 239 1.23 -4.54 0.09
N GLY A 240 1.76 -3.33 0.18
CA GLY A 240 3.11 -2.97 -0.23
C GLY A 240 4.13 -3.10 0.89
N SER A 241 5.41 -3.05 0.53
CA SER A 241 6.52 -2.98 1.50
C SER A 241 7.51 -1.90 1.05
N ILE A 242 7.86 -1.01 1.98
CA ILE A 242 8.81 0.07 1.78
C ILE A 242 9.91 0.01 2.85
N ASP A 243 11.14 0.32 2.49
CA ASP A 243 12.25 0.39 3.45
C ASP A 243 12.24 1.70 4.25
N GLU A 244 12.95 1.70 5.38
CA GLU A 244 13.06 2.85 6.30
C GLU A 244 13.65 4.12 5.63
N GLN A 245 14.50 3.98 4.61
CA GLN A 245 15.09 5.14 3.94
C GLN A 245 14.04 5.83 3.05
N ASN A 246 13.10 5.06 2.49
CA ASN A 246 12.10 5.53 1.54
C ASN A 246 10.71 5.77 2.15
N VAL A 247 10.44 5.38 3.41
CA VAL A 247 9.11 5.52 4.05
C VAL A 247 8.57 6.96 4.02
N TRP A 248 9.46 7.95 4.01
CA TRP A 248 9.12 9.38 3.95
C TRP A 248 8.68 9.87 2.55
N MET A 249 8.81 9.03 1.52
CA MET A 249 8.42 9.36 0.14
C MET A 249 6.94 9.06 -0.14
N ILE A 250 6.26 8.35 0.75
CA ILE A 250 4.85 8.02 0.62
C ILE A 250 4.05 8.64 1.76
N SER A 251 2.77 8.90 1.55
CA SER A 251 1.87 9.44 2.56
C SER A 251 0.48 8.84 2.46
N ASP A 252 -0.24 8.82 3.59
CA ASP A 252 -1.65 8.44 3.62
C ASP A 252 -2.47 9.36 2.70
N GLY A 253 -3.37 8.77 1.92
CA GLY A 253 -4.21 9.45 0.93
C GLY A 253 -3.54 9.68 -0.43
N GLN A 254 -2.29 9.27 -0.62
CA GLN A 254 -1.59 9.44 -1.89
C GLN A 254 -2.11 8.46 -2.95
N ALA A 255 -2.33 8.97 -4.18
CA ALA A 255 -2.75 8.17 -5.32
C ALA A 255 -1.60 7.30 -5.83
N VAL A 256 -1.93 6.07 -6.23
CA VAL A 256 -0.98 5.09 -6.75
C VAL A 256 -1.57 4.32 -7.92
N ILE A 257 -0.69 3.87 -8.81
CA ILE A 257 -1.01 2.98 -9.92
C ILE A 257 -0.48 1.59 -9.57
N ILE A 258 -1.37 0.60 -9.63
CA ILE A 258 -1.04 -0.81 -9.47
C ILE A 258 -0.86 -1.42 -10.86
N ARG A 259 0.28 -2.05 -11.12
CA ARG A 259 0.56 -2.73 -12.40
C ARG A 259 0.71 -4.23 -12.20
N SER A 260 0.15 -5.02 -13.11
CA SER A 260 0.33 -6.47 -13.10
C SER A 260 1.77 -6.84 -13.45
N ARG A 261 2.31 -7.88 -12.79
CA ARG A 261 3.64 -8.42 -13.10
C ARG A 261 3.66 -9.31 -14.33
N VAL A 262 2.50 -9.82 -14.72
CA VAL A 262 2.37 -10.82 -15.79
C VAL A 262 1.78 -10.24 -17.06
N ASP A 263 1.17 -9.05 -16.98
CA ASP A 263 0.56 -8.33 -18.09
C ASP A 263 0.72 -6.82 -17.91
N GLU A 264 1.66 -6.21 -18.62
CA GLU A 264 1.95 -4.77 -18.51
C GLU A 264 0.78 -3.86 -18.93
N SER A 265 -0.22 -4.40 -19.63
CA SER A 265 -1.42 -3.63 -20.04
C SER A 265 -2.50 -3.56 -18.96
N GLN A 266 -2.38 -4.37 -17.89
CA GLN A 266 -3.33 -4.37 -16.78
C GLN A 266 -2.87 -3.43 -15.67
N THR A 267 -3.64 -2.36 -15.47
CA THR A 267 -3.43 -1.38 -14.41
C THR A 267 -4.69 -1.19 -13.58
N TRP A 268 -4.51 -0.87 -12.31
CA TRP A 268 -5.58 -0.50 -11.38
C TRP A 268 -5.19 0.74 -10.60
N ASN A 269 -6.15 1.64 -10.40
CA ASN A 269 -5.93 2.80 -9.55
C ASN A 269 -6.13 2.44 -8.08
N GLY A 270 -5.37 3.06 -7.21
CA GLY A 270 -5.48 2.88 -5.78
C GLY A 270 -5.13 4.13 -4.98
N THR A 271 -5.37 4.06 -3.69
CA THR A 271 -5.00 5.12 -2.75
C THR A 271 -4.35 4.49 -1.52
N ILE A 272 -3.20 5.01 -1.11
CA ILE A 272 -2.53 4.57 0.12
C ILE A 272 -3.45 4.89 1.29
N SER A 273 -3.93 3.88 2.01
CA SER A 273 -4.86 4.04 3.13
C SER A 273 -4.17 4.03 4.49
N LYS A 274 -3.04 3.34 4.61
CA LYS A 274 -2.26 3.24 5.85
C LYS A 274 -0.81 2.88 5.59
N ILE A 275 0.11 3.57 6.25
CA ILE A 275 1.51 3.16 6.40
C ILE A 275 1.70 2.60 7.83
N ASP A 276 2.08 1.34 7.96
CA ASP A 276 2.21 0.68 9.26
C ASP A 276 3.65 0.74 9.76
N THR A 277 3.93 1.77 10.56
CA THR A 277 5.25 1.97 11.17
C THR A 277 5.47 1.17 12.46
N ASP A 278 4.41 0.55 13.00
CA ASP A 278 4.45 -0.17 14.27
C ASP A 278 4.81 -1.65 14.06
N ASN A 279 4.37 -2.24 12.94
CA ASN A 279 4.60 -3.63 12.59
C ASN A 279 5.79 -3.81 11.64
N VAL A 280 7.00 -3.56 12.17
CA VAL A 280 8.25 -3.75 11.43
C VAL A 280 8.42 -5.21 11.00
N GLN A 281 8.62 -5.44 9.71
CA GLN A 281 9.06 -6.74 9.19
C GLN A 281 10.59 -6.76 9.15
N LYS A 282 11.20 -7.72 9.85
CA LYS A 282 12.59 -8.11 9.59
C LYS A 282 12.58 -9.12 8.46
N SER A 283 13.49 -9.00 7.51
CA SER A 283 13.68 -10.03 6.49
C SER A 283 14.17 -11.31 7.17
N ASP A 284 13.32 -12.35 7.17
CA ASP A 284 13.67 -13.70 7.62
C ASP A 284 14.57 -14.37 6.57
N ASP A 285 15.82 -13.93 6.47
CA ASP A 285 16.87 -14.71 5.79
C ASP A 285 17.55 -15.62 6.81
N ASP A 286 16.90 -16.75 7.08
CA ASP A 286 17.45 -17.83 7.88
C ASP A 286 18.37 -18.69 6.99
N SER A 287 19.58 -18.20 6.68
CA SER A 287 20.75 -19.02 6.37
C SER A 287 22.04 -18.21 6.12
N SER A 288 23.03 -18.47 6.97
CA SER A 288 24.49 -18.31 6.75
C SER A 288 25.08 -16.89 6.67
N SER A 289 25.70 -16.51 7.79
CA SER A 289 26.97 -15.79 7.90
C SER A 289 27.28 -14.72 6.82
N ASP A 290 26.65 -13.56 6.91
CA ASP A 290 27.38 -12.31 6.72
C ASP A 290 26.65 -11.18 7.44
N SER A 291 27.42 -10.26 8.01
CA SER A 291 26.93 -9.07 8.73
C SER A 291 26.43 -8.01 7.75
N SER A 292 25.38 -8.31 6.97
CA SER A 292 24.63 -7.31 6.22
C SER A 292 23.48 -6.79 7.10
N VAL A 293 23.39 -5.47 7.21
CA VAL A 293 22.35 -4.81 8.00
C VAL A 293 21.04 -4.96 7.23
N SER A 294 20.12 -5.83 7.67
CA SER A 294 18.80 -5.92 7.03
C SER A 294 18.09 -4.58 7.21
N ALA A 295 17.79 -3.88 6.11
CA ALA A 295 16.99 -2.66 6.18
C ALA A 295 15.60 -3.00 6.73
N THR A 296 15.19 -2.30 7.78
CA THR A 296 13.84 -2.34 8.34
C THR A 296 12.83 -2.03 7.23
N LYS A 297 11.82 -2.89 7.07
CA LYS A 297 10.72 -2.67 6.11
C LYS A 297 9.41 -2.43 6.83
N TYR A 298 8.66 -1.47 6.32
CA TYR A 298 7.33 -1.08 6.78
C TYR A 298 6.28 -1.53 5.75
N PRO A 299 5.24 -2.28 6.18
CA PRO A 299 4.11 -2.55 5.30
C PRO A 299 3.27 -1.28 5.14
N PHE A 300 2.75 -1.07 3.93
CA PHE A 300 1.73 -0.07 3.66
C PHE A 300 0.59 -0.71 2.87
N TYR A 301 -0.59 -0.11 2.94
CA TYR A 301 -1.81 -0.65 2.38
C TYR A 301 -2.40 0.31 1.37
N VAL A 302 -2.86 -0.24 0.25
CA VAL A 302 -3.51 0.49 -0.83
C VAL A 302 -4.94 -0.02 -0.95
N GLU A 303 -5.89 0.89 -0.80
CA GLU A 303 -7.30 0.65 -1.09
C GLU A 303 -7.55 0.80 -2.59
N LEU A 304 -8.36 -0.11 -3.14
CA LEU A 304 -8.71 -0.16 -4.54
C LEU A 304 -10.19 0.20 -4.69
N PRO A 305 -10.54 1.20 -5.53
CA PRO A 305 -11.95 1.47 -5.87
C PRO A 305 -12.62 0.32 -6.62
N SER A 306 -11.83 -0.51 -7.32
CA SER A 306 -12.26 -1.76 -7.94
C SER A 306 -11.11 -2.73 -7.97
N ALA A 307 -11.40 -3.98 -7.59
CA ALA A 307 -10.45 -5.08 -7.64
C ALA A 307 -10.78 -6.10 -8.75
N GLU A 308 -11.54 -5.67 -9.76
CA GLU A 308 -11.92 -6.53 -10.89
C GLU A 308 -10.68 -7.07 -11.61
N GLY A 309 -10.62 -8.39 -11.78
CA GLY A 309 -9.51 -9.07 -12.45
C GLY A 309 -8.30 -9.36 -11.57
N LEU A 310 -8.24 -8.86 -10.33
CA LEU A 310 -7.19 -9.23 -9.37
C LEU A 310 -7.52 -10.57 -8.69
N LEU A 311 -6.49 -11.34 -8.36
CA LEU A 311 -6.60 -12.58 -7.60
C LEU A 311 -6.00 -12.40 -6.21
N LEU A 312 -6.61 -13.00 -5.19
CA LEU A 312 -6.04 -13.07 -3.86
C LEU A 312 -4.65 -13.73 -3.90
N GLY A 313 -3.64 -13.08 -3.32
CA GLY A 313 -2.25 -13.52 -3.34
C GLY A 313 -1.47 -13.15 -4.59
N GLN A 314 -2.08 -12.46 -5.56
CA GLN A 314 -1.39 -12.00 -6.76
C GLN A 314 -0.33 -10.95 -6.42
N HIS A 315 0.87 -11.10 -6.97
CA HIS A 315 1.93 -10.11 -6.87
C HIS A 315 1.77 -9.02 -7.92
N VAL A 316 1.92 -7.77 -7.50
CA VAL A 316 1.78 -6.56 -8.32
C VAL A 316 2.96 -5.61 -8.10
N TYR A 317 3.08 -4.60 -8.94
CA TYR A 317 3.92 -3.42 -8.73
C TYR A 317 3.04 -2.24 -8.31
N ILE A 318 3.54 -1.41 -7.39
CA ILE A 318 2.88 -0.19 -6.91
C ILE A 318 3.77 0.98 -7.31
N GLU A 319 3.20 1.95 -8.01
CA GLU A 319 3.85 3.18 -8.45
C GLU A 319 3.09 4.38 -7.89
N LEU A 320 3.79 5.45 -7.53
CA LEU A 320 3.12 6.72 -7.22
C LEU A 320 2.50 7.28 -8.49
N ASP A 321 1.24 7.72 -8.39
CA ASP A 321 0.55 8.38 -9.49
C ASP A 321 0.97 9.86 -9.52
N GLU A 322 1.95 10.17 -10.36
CA GLU A 322 2.42 11.53 -10.65
C GLU A 322 1.92 12.00 -12.03
N GLY A 323 0.82 11.41 -12.52
CA GLY A 323 0.27 11.70 -13.85
C GLY A 323 0.89 10.88 -14.98
N GLN A 324 1.56 9.76 -14.66
CA GLN A 324 2.24 8.94 -15.67
C GLN A 324 1.26 8.06 -16.49
N ASP A 325 0.06 7.78 -15.98
CA ASP A 325 -1.03 7.14 -16.75
C ASP A 325 -1.89 8.18 -17.50
N ASP A 326 -1.76 9.46 -17.15
CA ASP A 326 -2.41 10.57 -17.85
C ASP A 326 -1.66 10.91 -19.15
N GLN A 327 -1.83 9.98 -20.09
CA GLN A 327 -1.70 10.13 -21.54
C GLN A 327 -0.26 10.09 -22.07
N GLN A 328 -0.04 9.19 -23.05
CA GLN A 328 0.91 9.46 -24.14
C GLN A 328 0.56 10.83 -24.71
N LYS A 329 1.22 11.89 -24.23
CA LYS A 329 1.01 13.24 -24.74
C LYS A 329 1.22 13.18 -26.26
N GLU A 330 0.23 13.64 -27.03
CA GLU A 330 0.40 13.69 -28.49
C GLU A 330 1.57 14.65 -28.82
N GLY A 331 2.44 14.25 -29.74
CA GLY A 331 3.62 15.04 -30.13
C GLY A 331 4.91 14.57 -29.46
N ILE A 332 5.98 15.34 -29.61
CA ILE A 332 7.30 15.05 -29.02
C ILE A 332 7.44 15.89 -27.76
N TRP A 333 7.57 15.25 -26.60
CA TRP A 333 7.83 15.92 -25.33
C TRP A 333 9.23 15.56 -24.86
N LEU A 334 10.04 16.57 -24.59
CA LEU A 334 11.41 16.38 -24.11
C LEU A 334 11.59 17.09 -22.78
N TYR A 335 12.23 16.41 -21.83
CA TYR A 335 12.69 17.04 -20.60
C TYR A 335 13.45 18.32 -20.91
N SER A 336 13.14 19.37 -20.16
CA SER A 336 13.77 20.69 -20.29
C SER A 336 15.30 20.63 -20.30
N ASN A 337 15.89 19.64 -19.61
CA ASN A 337 17.34 19.44 -19.58
C ASN A 337 17.97 19.00 -20.91
N TYR A 338 17.20 18.47 -21.87
CA TYR A 338 17.72 18.19 -23.23
C TYR A 338 17.72 19.44 -24.12
N VAL A 339 17.01 20.50 -23.73
CA VAL A 339 16.82 21.71 -24.52
C VAL A 339 17.77 22.80 -24.04
N VAL A 340 18.64 23.26 -24.93
CA VAL A 340 19.56 24.38 -24.68
C VAL A 340 19.03 25.63 -25.34
N GLN A 341 19.18 26.80 -24.71
CA GLN A 341 18.83 28.09 -25.29
C GLN A 341 20.07 28.94 -25.52
N ASP A 342 20.18 29.54 -26.69
CA ASP A 342 21.14 30.60 -26.99
C ASP A 342 20.45 31.82 -27.64
N ASP A 343 21.23 32.82 -28.05
CA ASP A 343 20.72 34.08 -28.65
C ASP A 343 19.86 33.85 -29.91
N SER A 344 19.95 32.68 -30.55
CA SER A 344 19.23 32.34 -31.78
C SER A 344 17.96 31.52 -31.55
N GLY A 345 17.77 30.96 -30.35
CA GLY A 345 16.58 30.20 -29.97
C GLY A 345 16.89 28.91 -29.20
N ALA A 346 15.85 28.09 -29.00
CA ALA A 346 15.98 26.77 -28.39
C ALA A 346 16.54 25.76 -29.40
N TYR A 347 17.47 24.91 -28.97
CA TYR A 347 18.06 23.86 -29.78
C TYR A 347 18.36 22.61 -28.96
N VAL A 348 18.46 21.47 -29.65
CA VAL A 348 18.97 20.21 -29.12
C VAL A 348 20.26 19.84 -29.84
N TRP A 349 21.13 19.08 -29.18
CA TRP A 349 22.30 18.50 -29.81
C TRP A 349 21.91 17.21 -30.53
N ALA A 350 21.84 17.27 -31.86
CA ALA A 350 21.36 16.16 -32.69
C ALA A 350 22.46 15.58 -33.57
N ALA A 351 22.35 14.30 -33.91
CA ALA A 351 23.15 13.68 -34.96
C ALA A 351 22.55 14.00 -36.34
N ASN A 352 23.41 14.36 -37.28
CA ASN A 352 23.04 14.49 -38.69
C ASN A 352 23.28 13.20 -39.48
N ASP A 353 22.88 13.21 -40.76
CA ASP A 353 23.00 12.08 -41.68
C ASP A 353 24.43 11.52 -41.84
N LYS A 354 25.44 12.31 -41.48
CA LYS A 354 26.86 11.92 -41.54
C LYS A 354 27.40 11.41 -40.21
N LYS A 355 26.53 11.14 -39.23
CA LYS A 355 26.90 10.78 -37.85
C LYS A 355 27.83 11.82 -37.24
N ARG A 356 27.45 13.09 -37.40
CA ARG A 356 28.14 14.24 -36.80
C ARG A 356 27.15 15.05 -35.97
N LEU A 357 27.62 15.53 -34.83
CA LEU A 357 26.81 16.35 -33.93
C LEU A 357 26.59 17.73 -34.54
N GLU A 358 25.38 18.25 -34.46
CA GLU A 358 24.99 19.58 -34.90
C GLU A 358 24.02 20.21 -33.91
N LYS A 359 23.95 21.54 -33.89
CA LYS A 359 22.86 22.23 -33.20
C LYS A 359 21.62 22.19 -34.08
N ARG A 360 20.56 21.54 -33.59
CA ARG A 360 19.27 21.51 -34.28
C ARG A 360 18.27 22.38 -33.52
N TYR A 361 17.96 23.53 -34.09
CA TYR A 361 16.97 24.46 -33.50
C TYR A 361 15.57 23.86 -33.57
N VAL A 362 14.84 24.00 -32.47
CA VAL A 362 13.50 23.45 -32.27
C VAL A 362 12.54 24.57 -31.85
N GLU A 363 11.28 24.41 -32.22
CA GLU A 363 10.19 25.28 -31.77
C GLU A 363 9.52 24.67 -30.55
N LEU A 364 9.52 25.39 -29.43
CA LEU A 364 8.93 24.94 -28.17
C LEU A 364 7.44 25.32 -28.11
N GLY A 365 6.62 24.40 -27.62
CA GLY A 365 5.20 24.55 -27.33
C GLY A 365 4.93 24.71 -25.85
N GLU A 366 3.98 23.94 -25.32
CA GLU A 366 3.61 23.96 -23.91
C GLU A 366 4.75 23.44 -23.00
N TYR A 367 4.79 23.94 -21.76
CA TYR A 367 5.70 23.48 -20.71
C TYR A 367 4.88 22.81 -19.61
N ASP A 368 5.19 21.56 -19.31
CA ASP A 368 4.61 20.82 -18.21
C ASP A 368 5.48 21.01 -16.96
N GLU A 369 4.94 21.71 -15.96
CA GLU A 369 5.66 22.01 -14.71
C GLU A 369 5.85 20.77 -13.82
N ASP A 370 4.95 19.79 -13.89
CA ASP A 370 4.99 18.60 -13.03
C ASP A 370 6.04 17.60 -13.54
N LEU A 371 6.15 17.45 -14.87
CA LEU A 371 7.12 16.55 -15.51
C LEU A 371 8.41 17.27 -15.97
N ALA A 372 8.45 18.60 -15.87
CA ALA A 372 9.55 19.46 -16.34
C ALA A 372 9.90 19.24 -17.84
N GLU A 373 8.90 19.06 -18.68
CA GLU A 373 9.02 18.76 -20.12
C GLU A 373 8.52 19.92 -21.00
N TYR A 374 9.16 20.12 -22.15
CA TYR A 374 8.64 20.97 -23.22
C TYR A 374 8.06 20.13 -24.36
N GLU A 375 6.92 20.56 -24.87
CA GLU A 375 6.42 20.12 -26.17
C GLU A 375 7.34 20.67 -27.29
N ILE A 376 7.70 19.82 -28.23
CA ILE A 376 8.47 20.17 -29.42
C ILE A 376 7.53 20.19 -30.62
N LEU A 377 7.18 21.40 -31.07
CA LEU A 377 6.26 21.63 -32.18
C LEU A 377 6.90 21.34 -33.54
N SER A 378 8.19 21.67 -33.70
CA SER A 378 8.92 21.47 -34.94
C SER A 378 10.44 21.43 -34.75
N GLY A 379 11.15 20.88 -35.74
CA GLY A 379 12.62 20.81 -35.75
C GLY A 379 13.20 19.48 -35.26
N LEU A 380 12.39 18.56 -34.76
CA LEU A 380 12.82 17.24 -34.32
C LEU A 380 11.81 16.15 -34.71
N SER A 381 12.29 14.94 -34.98
CA SER A 381 11.51 13.74 -35.30
C SER A 381 11.78 12.62 -34.29
N LEU A 382 10.81 11.71 -34.13
CA LEU A 382 10.96 10.49 -33.34
C LEU A 382 12.12 9.59 -33.82
N ASP A 383 12.48 9.68 -35.10
CA ASP A 383 13.57 8.91 -35.69
C ASP A 383 14.96 9.55 -35.55
N ASP A 384 15.01 10.79 -35.06
CA ASP A 384 16.27 11.49 -34.83
C ASP A 384 17.03 10.92 -33.62
N TYR A 385 18.32 11.24 -33.56
CA TYR A 385 19.18 10.87 -32.44
C TYR A 385 19.73 12.15 -31.80
N ILE A 386 19.56 12.27 -30.49
CA ILE A 386 20.03 13.42 -29.71
C ILE A 386 20.91 12.96 -28.56
N THR A 387 21.74 13.86 -28.03
CA THR A 387 22.59 13.60 -26.85
C THR A 387 22.21 14.52 -25.71
N TRP A 388 22.57 14.11 -24.50
CA TRP A 388 22.48 14.95 -23.33
C TRP A 388 23.40 16.17 -23.49
N PRO A 389 22.89 17.41 -23.32
CA PRO A 389 23.74 18.59 -23.43
C PRO A 389 24.74 18.62 -22.28
N MET A 390 26.03 18.72 -22.64
CA MET A 390 27.11 18.88 -21.67
C MET A 390 28.09 19.95 -22.14
N GLU A 391 28.86 20.49 -21.20
CA GLU A 391 29.94 21.41 -21.50
C GLU A 391 31.00 20.71 -22.36
N GLY A 392 31.49 21.39 -23.40
CA GLY A 392 32.49 20.84 -24.33
C GLY A 392 31.94 20.26 -25.62
N LEU A 393 30.63 20.02 -25.74
CA LEU A 393 30.06 19.64 -27.02
C LEU A 393 30.28 20.73 -28.07
N TYR A 394 30.73 20.31 -29.25
CA TYR A 394 30.91 21.19 -30.40
C TYR A 394 30.36 20.54 -31.67
N GLU A 395 30.00 21.36 -32.65
CA GLU A 395 29.50 20.85 -33.94
C GLU A 395 30.59 20.09 -34.69
N GLY A 396 30.24 18.94 -35.26
CA GLY A 396 31.14 18.10 -36.02
C GLY A 396 31.82 16.98 -35.22
N VAL A 397 31.53 16.81 -33.93
CA VAL A 397 31.95 15.62 -33.16
C VAL A 397 31.33 14.36 -33.76
N THR A 398 32.04 13.22 -33.74
CA THR A 398 31.49 11.96 -34.23
C THR A 398 30.42 11.45 -33.27
N THR A 399 29.25 11.05 -33.78
CA THR A 399 28.18 10.49 -32.96
C THR A 399 28.14 8.97 -33.05
N VAL A 400 27.99 8.29 -31.93
CA VAL A 400 27.89 6.83 -31.82
C VAL A 400 26.61 6.45 -31.07
N THR A 401 26.08 5.26 -31.36
CA THR A 401 24.88 4.72 -30.69
C THR A 401 25.23 3.56 -29.75
N ASP A 402 26.50 3.21 -29.65
CA ASP A 402 27.04 2.23 -28.72
C ASP A 402 27.88 2.98 -27.69
N VAL A 403 27.48 2.89 -26.42
CA VAL A 403 28.13 3.59 -25.30
C VAL A 403 29.58 3.14 -25.11
N SER A 404 29.90 1.88 -25.45
CA SER A 404 31.25 1.32 -25.32
C SER A 404 32.26 1.94 -26.29
N GLU A 405 31.77 2.63 -27.32
CA GLU A 405 32.62 3.36 -28.26
C GLU A 405 33.05 4.75 -27.75
N VAL A 406 32.48 5.23 -26.65
CA VAL A 406 32.78 6.54 -26.08
C VAL A 406 33.95 6.45 -25.10
N ASP A 407 35.00 7.23 -25.36
CA ASP A 407 36.10 7.42 -24.41
C ASP A 407 35.77 8.54 -23.43
N TYR A 408 35.15 8.18 -22.31
CA TYR A 408 34.82 9.10 -21.23
C TYR A 408 36.06 9.66 -20.50
N SER A 409 37.27 9.17 -20.79
CA SER A 409 38.52 9.76 -20.28
C SER A 409 39.06 10.89 -21.19
N SER A 410 38.44 11.11 -22.35
CA SER A 410 38.82 12.19 -23.28
C SER A 410 38.65 13.57 -22.63
N PRO A 411 39.49 14.58 -23.01
CA PRO A 411 39.30 15.97 -22.60
C PRO A 411 37.92 16.55 -22.95
N LEU A 412 37.20 15.96 -23.90
CA LEU A 412 35.80 16.33 -24.19
C LEU A 412 34.90 16.16 -22.95
N TYR A 413 35.12 15.08 -22.20
CA TYR A 413 34.37 14.73 -20.99
C TYR A 413 35.05 15.19 -19.70
N ASN A 414 36.36 15.47 -19.76
CA ASN A 414 37.16 15.90 -18.61
C ASN A 414 37.89 17.22 -18.91
N GLN A 415 37.17 18.33 -18.83
CA GLN A 415 37.77 19.66 -19.00
C GLN A 415 38.44 20.11 -17.70
N ASP A 416 39.77 20.28 -17.74
CA ASP A 416 40.57 20.84 -16.64
C ASP A 416 40.11 22.29 -16.34
N GLY A 417 39.33 22.50 -15.27
CA GLY A 417 39.01 23.87 -14.85
C GLY A 417 37.76 24.15 -14.02
N THR A 418 36.93 23.16 -13.67
CA THR A 418 35.85 23.36 -12.69
C THR A 418 36.02 22.35 -11.57
N GLU A 419 35.98 22.84 -10.33
CA GLU A 419 35.76 22.01 -9.16
C GLU A 419 34.63 21.03 -9.48
N MET A 420 34.92 19.73 -9.39
CA MET A 420 33.88 18.71 -9.36
C MET A 420 32.93 19.08 -8.23
N LEU A 421 31.79 19.67 -8.57
CA LEU A 421 30.57 19.38 -7.84
C LEU A 421 30.31 17.90 -8.11
N ASP A 422 30.54 17.15 -7.06
CA ASP A 422 30.33 15.73 -6.83
C ASP A 422 28.96 15.24 -7.36
N TYR A 423 28.83 15.09 -8.68
CA TYR A 423 27.67 14.50 -9.36
C TYR A 423 28.07 13.63 -10.57
N GLY A 424 29.37 13.38 -10.77
CA GLY A 424 29.90 12.67 -11.94
C GLY A 424 30.48 11.29 -11.66
N THR A 425 30.55 10.85 -10.40
CA THR A 425 31.15 9.55 -10.04
C THR A 425 30.16 8.58 -9.41
N GLU A 426 28.95 9.02 -9.04
CA GLU A 426 27.90 8.10 -8.57
C GLU A 426 27.15 7.41 -9.72
N MET A 427 27.17 7.92 -10.95
CA MET A 427 26.32 7.37 -12.02
C MET A 427 26.93 6.23 -12.87
N LEU A 428 28.20 5.83 -12.63
CA LEU A 428 28.84 4.73 -13.37
C LEU A 428 29.06 3.45 -12.55
N ASP A 429 28.84 3.50 -11.23
CA ASP A 429 28.94 2.31 -10.37
C ASP A 429 27.60 1.55 -10.29
N TYR A 430 26.47 2.26 -10.32
CA TYR A 430 25.13 1.63 -10.31
C TYR A 430 24.72 0.97 -11.62
N GLY A 431 25.50 1.14 -12.70
CA GLY A 431 25.22 0.54 -14.01
C GLY A 431 25.90 -0.82 -14.26
N THR A 432 26.91 -1.19 -13.46
CA THR A 432 27.73 -2.38 -13.75
C THR A 432 27.80 -3.39 -12.60
N GLU A 433 27.52 -3.00 -11.35
CA GLU A 433 27.45 -3.97 -10.24
C GLU A 433 26.04 -4.53 -9.97
N MET A 434 24.96 -3.89 -10.43
CA MET A 434 23.59 -4.39 -10.22
C MET A 434 23.14 -5.47 -11.24
N MET A 435 24.00 -5.84 -12.20
CA MET A 435 23.72 -6.90 -13.19
C MET A 435 24.30 -8.26 -12.81
N TYR A 436 24.91 -8.40 -11.62
CA TYR A 436 25.50 -9.67 -11.15
C TYR A 436 24.85 -10.28 -9.90
N GLU A 437 23.65 -9.84 -9.51
CA GLU A 437 22.95 -10.47 -8.37
C GLU A 437 21.45 -10.70 -8.56
N ASN A 438 20.99 -10.99 -9.79
CA ASN A 438 19.71 -11.70 -10.01
C ASN A 438 19.62 -12.36 -11.40
N GLY A 439 20.63 -13.14 -11.74
CA GLY A 439 20.61 -14.00 -12.93
C GLY A 439 19.97 -15.36 -12.66
N MET A 440 18.64 -15.46 -12.64
CA MET A 440 17.96 -16.73 -12.93
C MET A 440 17.42 -16.70 -14.36
N TYR A 441 18.27 -17.12 -15.29
CA TYR A 441 17.84 -17.51 -16.63
C TYR A 441 17.13 -18.87 -16.54
N ASP A 442 15.83 -18.86 -16.77
CA ASP A 442 15.10 -20.04 -17.21
C ASP A 442 15.59 -20.40 -18.63
N THR A 443 16.45 -21.41 -18.73
CA THR A 443 16.93 -21.95 -20.02
C THR A 443 16.36 -23.34 -20.20
N GLU A 444 15.21 -23.43 -20.87
CA GLU A 444 14.88 -24.63 -21.63
C GLU A 444 15.83 -24.71 -22.85
N MET A 445 16.51 -25.85 -23.03
CA MET A 445 16.71 -26.51 -24.33
C MET A 445 17.38 -27.89 -24.18
N MET A 446 16.54 -28.93 -24.26
CA MET A 446 16.64 -30.08 -25.17
C MET A 446 17.94 -30.95 -25.26
N ILE A 447 17.77 -32.21 -24.81
CA ILE A 447 17.96 -33.48 -25.56
C ILE A 447 19.38 -34.11 -25.72
N ASP A 448 19.56 -35.21 -24.94
CA ASP A 448 19.92 -36.60 -25.31
C ASP A 448 21.26 -37.24 -24.92
N ASN A 449 21.07 -38.48 -24.48
CA ASN A 449 21.86 -39.70 -24.59
C ASN A 449 22.96 -40.03 -23.56
N GLY A 450 22.62 -41.00 -22.69
CA GLY A 450 23.60 -41.90 -22.08
C GLY A 450 23.09 -42.73 -20.90
N MET A 451 22.36 -43.82 -21.19
CA MET A 451 22.33 -45.13 -20.47
C MET A 451 23.17 -45.24 -19.17
N GLN A 452 22.76 -45.88 -18.06
CA GLN A 452 22.06 -47.16 -17.93
C GLN A 452 21.73 -47.47 -16.44
N ASN A 453 20.59 -48.13 -16.21
CA ASN A 453 20.20 -49.05 -15.13
C ASN A 453 21.22 -49.39 -14.02
N TYR A 454 20.75 -49.44 -12.76
CA TYR A 454 20.56 -50.71 -12.04
C TYR A 454 19.38 -50.62 -11.04
N VAL A 455 18.72 -51.77 -10.90
CA VAL A 455 17.45 -52.10 -10.24
C VAL A 455 17.74 -52.88 -8.95
N ASN A 456 16.73 -52.96 -8.07
CA ASN A 456 16.58 -53.74 -6.82
C ASN A 456 17.14 -53.05 -5.56
N GLY A 457 16.48 -53.08 -4.39
CA GLY A 457 15.34 -53.88 -3.95
C GLY A 457 15.59 -54.34 -2.51
N ASP A 458 14.55 -54.23 -1.68
CA ASP A 458 14.27 -55.00 -0.46
C ASP A 458 15.08 -54.82 0.85
N MET A 459 14.27 -55.01 1.91
CA MET A 459 14.55 -55.56 3.25
C MET A 459 14.88 -54.62 4.44
N GLU A 460 13.82 -54.40 5.22
CA GLU A 460 13.61 -54.92 6.59
C GLU A 460 14.72 -54.82 7.67
N ASP A 461 14.21 -54.41 8.84
CA ASP A 461 14.51 -54.89 10.20
C ASP A 461 15.56 -54.15 11.06
N GLY A 462 15.07 -53.58 12.15
CA GLY A 462 15.33 -54.18 13.47
C GLY A 462 16.53 -53.71 14.29
N SER A 463 16.23 -53.29 15.53
CA SER A 463 17.09 -53.21 16.73
C SER A 463 18.22 -52.16 16.69
N GLY A 464 18.57 -51.46 17.77
CA GLY A 464 18.41 -51.70 19.20
C GLY A 464 19.80 -51.52 19.84
N TYR A 465 19.90 -50.60 20.80
CA TYR A 465 20.93 -50.43 21.84
C TYR A 465 22.42 -50.56 21.46
N ASP A 466 23.20 -49.53 21.81
CA ASP A 466 24.35 -49.72 22.71
C ASP A 466 24.77 -48.37 23.33
N GLY A 467 25.11 -48.43 24.61
CA GLY A 467 25.54 -47.29 25.41
C GLY A 467 26.97 -47.41 25.91
N ALA A 468 27.31 -46.41 26.73
CA ALA A 468 28.47 -46.25 27.60
C ALA A 468 29.79 -45.77 26.97
N ASP A 469 30.24 -44.60 27.40
CA ASP A 469 31.59 -44.45 27.97
C ASP A 469 31.62 -43.32 29.03
N ASP A 470 32.54 -43.50 29.97
CA ASP A 470 32.66 -43.00 31.35
C ASP A 470 33.17 -41.56 31.56
N GLY A 471 33.08 -41.05 32.81
CA GLY A 471 33.97 -39.96 33.27
C GLY A 471 33.62 -39.24 34.59
N ASP A 472 34.08 -39.80 35.71
CA ASP A 472 34.38 -39.27 37.06
C ASP A 472 34.25 -37.76 37.40
N SER A 473 33.68 -37.43 38.58
CA SER A 473 34.44 -36.97 39.77
C SER A 473 33.55 -36.65 40.99
N ALA A 474 34.01 -37.12 42.16
CA ALA A 474 33.53 -36.88 43.54
C ALA A 474 33.78 -35.40 43.98
N ASP A 475 33.45 -34.84 45.15
CA ASP A 475 32.92 -35.22 46.48
C ASP A 475 32.70 -33.88 47.26
N ASP A 476 32.26 -33.93 48.53
CA ASP A 476 32.14 -32.89 49.59
C ASP A 476 30.77 -32.17 49.73
N ALA A 477 30.21 -31.87 50.91
CA ALA A 477 30.31 -32.36 52.29
C ALA A 477 29.18 -31.63 53.09
N GLU A 478 28.75 -32.21 54.21
CA GLU A 478 27.66 -31.77 55.10
C GLU A 478 27.93 -30.50 55.96
N TYR A 479 26.90 -30.14 56.76
CA TYR A 479 26.81 -29.29 57.97
C TYR A 479 26.05 -27.95 57.77
N ASP A 480 25.21 -27.42 58.67
CA ASP A 480 24.51 -27.87 59.90
C ASP A 480 23.59 -26.71 60.37
N ASP A 481 22.49 -27.08 61.03
CA ASP A 481 21.65 -26.45 62.08
C ASP A 481 21.27 -24.95 62.25
N SER A 482 20.02 -24.82 62.75
CA SER A 482 19.48 -23.90 63.82
C SER A 482 19.18 -22.42 63.47
N ASP A 483 18.22 -21.68 64.06
CA ASP A 483 17.05 -21.86 64.93
C ASP A 483 16.44 -20.44 65.26
N TYR A 484 15.17 -20.40 65.72
CA TYR A 484 14.45 -19.39 66.57
C TYR A 484 14.09 -17.94 66.13
N ASP A 485 12.78 -17.62 66.14
CA ASP A 485 11.99 -16.75 67.10
C ASP A 485 10.59 -16.50 66.48
N ASP A 486 9.43 -16.92 67.01
CA ASP A 486 8.65 -16.46 68.19
C ASP A 486 8.34 -14.94 68.16
N SER A 487 7.19 -14.34 68.48
CA SER A 487 5.76 -14.62 68.70
C SER A 487 5.11 -13.22 68.83
N ASP A 488 3.82 -13.02 68.58
CA ASP A 488 2.95 -12.23 69.48
C ASP A 488 1.47 -12.11 69.04
N TYR A 489 0.63 -12.06 70.07
CA TYR A 489 -0.81 -12.14 70.21
C TYR A 489 -1.63 -10.93 69.73
N GLU A 490 -2.92 -11.13 69.43
CA GLU A 490 -4.03 -10.63 70.28
C GLU A 490 -5.41 -11.15 69.82
N ASP A 491 -6.09 -11.81 70.76
CA ASP A 491 -7.52 -12.14 70.79
C ASP A 491 -8.38 -10.87 70.96
N SER A 492 -9.62 -10.90 70.48
CA SER A 492 -10.75 -10.35 71.23
C SER A 492 -12.06 -11.02 70.83
N ASP A 493 -12.79 -11.35 71.90
CA ASP A 493 -13.96 -12.19 72.05
C ASP A 493 -15.28 -11.63 71.50
N ASP A 494 -16.27 -12.52 71.59
CA ASP A 494 -17.70 -12.33 71.89
C ASP A 494 -18.68 -12.43 70.71
N SER A 495 -19.84 -13.07 70.82
CA SER A 495 -20.41 -14.12 71.69
C SER A 495 -21.86 -14.34 71.18
N TYR A 496 -22.37 -15.58 71.34
CA TYR A 496 -23.78 -16.01 71.43
C TYR A 496 -24.91 -15.27 70.67
N ASP A 497 -25.66 -16.01 69.84
CA ASP A 497 -27.01 -16.43 70.26
C ASP A 497 -27.46 -17.73 69.56
N ASP A 498 -28.14 -18.55 70.37
CA ASP A 498 -28.60 -19.91 70.14
C ASP A 498 -30.13 -19.90 70.17
N SER A 499 -30.79 -20.40 69.13
CA SER A 499 -32.16 -20.92 69.29
C SER A 499 -32.55 -21.85 68.13
N ASN A 500 -32.66 -23.14 68.45
CA ASN A 500 -33.82 -24.04 68.24
C ASN A 500 -34.95 -23.47 67.34
N ASP A 501 -35.63 -24.22 66.47
CA ASP A 501 -36.24 -25.53 66.73
C ASP A 501 -36.88 -26.11 65.45
N MET A 502 -37.08 -27.43 65.48
CA MET A 502 -38.15 -28.22 64.86
C MET A 502 -38.24 -28.47 63.34
N GLU A 503 -37.76 -29.66 62.99
CA GLU A 503 -38.45 -30.71 62.23
C GLU A 503 -39.97 -30.82 62.53
N VAL A 504 -40.84 -30.78 61.50
CA VAL A 504 -42.07 -31.59 61.22
C VAL A 504 -42.55 -31.10 59.82
N GLY A 505 -42.62 -31.86 58.73
CA GLY A 505 -43.51 -33.00 58.49
C GLY A 505 -44.86 -32.53 57.93
N GLU A 506 -45.01 -32.51 56.59
CA GLU A 506 -46.18 -32.96 55.83
C GLU A 506 -45.83 -33.13 54.35
#